data_AF-A0A9D4CRE7-F1
#
_entry.id   AF-A0A9D4CRE7-F1
#
_cell.length_a   1.000
_cell.length_b   1.000
_cell.length_c   1.000
_cell.angle_alpha   90.00
_cell.angle_beta   90.00
_cell.angle_gamma   90.00
#
_symmetry.space_group_name_H-M   'P 1'
#
loop_
_entity.id
_entity.type
_entity.pdbx_description
1 polymer ?
#
loop_
_entity_poly.entity_id
_entity_poly.type
_entity_poly.pdbx_seq_one_letter_code
_entity_poly.pdbx_strand_id
1 'polypeptide(L)'
;MTGVPGDQDRQSSIAVTTQVVSLVNRYLNIPINESDIDIAHRMGKFKQGENRPVIIKFVRRQIKVDIVKNSKRFKGSGIFVNDDLTKLNAEVLASTRLKDPQNVERA
;
A
#
# COMPACT_ATOMS: atom_id res chain seq x y z
N MET A 1 -1.04 1.57 -2.12
CA MET A 1 0.42 1.67 -1.84
C MET A 1 0.98 2.86 -2.59
N THR A 2 1.75 3.74 -1.95
CA THR A 2 2.34 4.93 -2.57
C THR A 2 3.87 4.85 -2.55
N GLY A 3 4.55 5.57 -3.45
CA GLY A 3 6.02 5.58 -3.53
C GLY A 3 6.65 4.36 -4.20
N VAL A 4 5.87 3.48 -4.84
CA VAL A 4 6.38 2.34 -5.61
C VAL A 4 7.17 2.88 -6.82
N PRO A 5 8.48 2.61 -6.96
CA PRO A 5 9.30 3.19 -8.03
C PRO A 5 9.00 2.56 -9.40
N GLY A 6 9.56 3.14 -10.46
CA GLY A 6 9.49 2.58 -11.81
C GLY A 6 8.11 2.72 -12.47
N ASP A 7 7.39 3.79 -12.17
CA ASP A 7 6.16 4.15 -12.89
C ASP A 7 6.48 4.53 -14.35
N GLN A 8 5.62 4.09 -15.26
CA GLN A 8 5.74 4.30 -16.70
C GLN A 8 4.36 4.67 -17.25
N ASP A 9 4.31 5.46 -18.32
CA ASP A 9 3.04 5.92 -18.92
C ASP A 9 2.07 4.76 -19.17
N ARG A 10 2.55 3.70 -19.81
CA ARG A 10 1.82 2.44 -20.02
C ARG A 10 2.48 1.32 -19.24
N GLN A 11 1.97 1.05 -18.05
CA GLN A 11 2.43 -0.07 -17.21
C GLN A 11 1.37 -1.17 -17.17
N SER A 12 1.76 -2.41 -17.51
CA SER A 12 0.86 -3.56 -17.47
C SER A 12 0.58 -3.99 -16.02
N SER A 13 -0.60 -4.57 -15.79
CA SER A 13 -0.97 -5.06 -14.45
C SER A 13 0.00 -6.14 -13.95
N ILE A 14 0.50 -6.99 -14.85
CA ILE A 14 1.51 -8.02 -14.53
C ILE A 14 2.79 -7.36 -14.00
N ALA A 15 3.33 -6.35 -14.70
CA ALA A 15 4.55 -5.67 -14.26
C ALA A 15 4.38 -4.99 -12.89
N VAL A 16 3.22 -4.39 -12.63
CA VAL A 16 2.91 -3.79 -11.32
C VAL A 16 2.81 -4.88 -10.24
N THR A 17 2.20 -6.02 -10.56
CA THR A 17 2.08 -7.18 -9.66
C THR A 17 3.45 -7.70 -9.24
N THR A 18 4.34 -7.96 -10.20
CA THR A 18 5.71 -8.42 -9.94
C THR A 18 6.48 -7.41 -9.05
N GLN A 19 6.31 -6.10 -9.28
CA GLN A 19 6.93 -5.05 -8.45
C GLN A 19 6.42 -5.10 -7.00
N VAL A 20 5.10 -5.22 -6.80
CA VAL A 20 4.49 -5.30 -5.47
C VAL A 20 4.99 -6.54 -4.73
N VAL A 21 5.00 -7.70 -5.38
CA VAL A 21 5.51 -8.97 -4.82
C VAL A 21 6.97 -8.82 -4.37
N SER A 22 7.82 -8.26 -5.23
CA SER A 22 9.23 -8.02 -4.92
C SER A 22 9.41 -7.11 -3.69
N LEU A 23 8.66 -6.01 -3.61
CA LEU A 23 8.75 -5.07 -2.49
C LEU A 23 8.24 -5.67 -1.18
N VAL A 24 7.12 -6.39 -1.20
CA VAL A 24 6.58 -7.04 0.00
C VAL A 24 7.54 -8.11 0.52
N ASN A 25 8.03 -9.00 -0.35
CA ASN A 25 8.99 -10.02 0.03
C ASN A 25 10.27 -9.41 0.60
N ARG A 26 10.83 -8.39 -0.07
CA ARG A 26 12.09 -7.73 0.33
C ARG A 26 11.98 -6.97 1.66
N TYR A 27 10.98 -6.12 1.83
CA TYR A 27 10.90 -5.22 2.98
C TYR A 27 10.14 -5.82 4.16
N LEU A 28 9.09 -6.59 3.89
CA LEU A 28 8.20 -7.12 4.92
C LEU A 28 8.52 -8.57 5.31
N ASN A 29 9.35 -9.28 4.54
CA ASN A 29 9.63 -10.71 4.75
C ASN A 29 8.34 -11.55 4.90
N ILE A 30 7.30 -11.18 4.17
CA ILE A 30 6.04 -11.92 4.09
C ILE A 30 6.05 -12.62 2.74
N PRO A 31 6.15 -13.96 2.69
CA PRO A 31 6.23 -14.69 1.43
C PRO A 31 4.89 -14.61 0.70
N ILE A 32 4.85 -13.83 -0.37
CA ILE A 32 3.73 -13.77 -1.30
C ILE A 32 4.20 -14.04 -2.73
N ASN A 33 3.29 -14.49 -3.58
CA ASN A 33 3.51 -14.68 -5.01
C ASN A 33 2.45 -13.91 -5.82
N GLU A 34 2.56 -13.95 -7.16
CA GLU A 34 1.63 -13.23 -8.03
C GLU A 34 0.18 -13.72 -7.90
N SER A 35 -0.03 -15.01 -7.58
CA SER A 35 -1.38 -15.56 -7.38
C SER A 35 -2.07 -15.10 -6.09
N ASP A 36 -1.34 -14.44 -5.18
CA ASP A 36 -1.92 -13.79 -4.01
C ASP A 36 -2.56 -12.44 -4.31
N ILE A 37 -2.31 -11.90 -5.51
CA ILE A 37 -2.81 -10.61 -5.97
C ILE A 37 -3.84 -10.86 -7.08
N ASP A 38 -5.06 -10.39 -6.86
CA ASP A 38 -6.14 -10.42 -7.85
C ASP A 38 -5.96 -9.29 -8.86
N ILE A 39 -5.71 -8.07 -8.36
CA ILE A 39 -5.55 -6.87 -9.20
C ILE A 39 -4.45 -5.98 -8.63
N ALA A 40 -3.55 -5.51 -9.49
CA ALA A 40 -2.65 -4.41 -9.17
C ALA A 40 -2.46 -3.47 -10.37
N HIS A 41 -2.72 -2.18 -10.18
CA HIS A 41 -2.50 -1.17 -11.22
C HIS A 41 -2.23 0.23 -10.63
N ARG A 42 -1.59 1.08 -11.44
CA ARG A 42 -1.33 2.49 -11.12
C ARG A 42 -2.61 3.31 -11.26
N MET A 43 -2.83 4.24 -10.35
CA MET A 43 -4.00 5.12 -10.33
C MET A 43 -3.66 6.54 -10.75
N GLY A 44 -4.51 7.13 -11.59
CA GLY A 44 -4.39 8.53 -12.03
C GLY A 44 -3.54 8.72 -13.29
N LYS A 45 -3.39 9.99 -13.68
CA LYS A 45 -2.64 10.40 -14.88
C LYS A 45 -1.14 10.26 -14.64
N PHE A 46 -0.43 9.71 -15.61
CA PHE A 46 1.02 9.64 -15.56
C PHE A 46 1.63 11.04 -15.58
N LYS A 47 2.69 11.23 -14.80
CA LYS A 47 3.52 12.44 -14.79
C LYS A 47 4.97 12.01 -14.64
N GLN A 48 5.83 12.56 -15.50
CA GLN A 48 7.25 12.27 -15.44
C GLN A 48 7.85 12.74 -14.11
N GLY A 49 8.63 11.88 -13.46
CA GLY A 49 9.26 12.18 -12.17
C GLY A 49 8.38 11.92 -10.95
N GLU A 50 7.10 11.59 -11.13
CA GLU A 50 6.20 11.18 -10.06
C GLU A 50 5.90 9.68 -10.13
N ASN A 51 5.67 9.06 -8.97
CA ASN A 51 5.22 7.68 -8.89
C ASN A 51 3.73 7.65 -8.53
N ARG A 52 2.86 7.28 -9.48
CA ARG A 52 1.44 7.11 -9.20
C ARG A 52 1.22 6.06 -8.11
N PRO A 53 0.21 6.25 -7.24
CA PRO A 53 -0.15 5.23 -6.26
C PRO A 53 -0.63 3.95 -6.96
N VAL A 54 -0.32 2.81 -6.37
CA VAL A 54 -0.79 1.49 -6.81
C VAL A 54 -1.98 1.08 -5.95
N ILE A 55 -3.12 0.78 -6.57
CA ILE A 55 -4.22 0.08 -5.92
C ILE A 55 -4.00 -1.42 -6.05
N ILE A 56 -4.21 -2.15 -4.95
CA ILE A 56 -3.92 -3.58 -4.86
C ILE A 56 -5.11 -4.28 -4.22
N LYS A 57 -5.62 -5.30 -4.89
CA LYS A 57 -6.60 -6.24 -4.35
C LYS A 57 -5.92 -7.58 -4.14
N PHE A 58 -5.84 -8.01 -2.88
CA PHE A 58 -5.35 -9.34 -2.53
C PHE A 58 -6.48 -10.36 -2.59
N VAL A 59 -6.17 -11.59 -2.99
CA VAL A 59 -7.11 -12.71 -2.98
C VAL A 59 -7.54 -13.04 -1.55
N ARG A 60 -6.59 -13.03 -0.62
CA ARG A 60 -6.80 -13.39 0.79
C ARG A 60 -6.73 -12.16 1.68
N ARG A 61 -7.80 -11.92 2.46
CA ARG A 61 -7.86 -10.83 3.45
C ARG A 61 -6.72 -10.92 4.48
N GLN A 62 -6.32 -12.14 4.86
CA GLN A 62 -5.26 -12.36 5.84
C GLN A 62 -3.92 -11.74 5.37
N ILE A 63 -3.56 -11.93 4.09
CA ILE A 63 -2.33 -11.35 3.51
C ILE A 63 -2.36 -9.82 3.59
N LYS A 64 -3.50 -9.21 3.22
CA LYS A 64 -3.69 -7.76 3.33
C LYS A 64 -3.43 -7.29 4.77
N VAL A 65 -4.04 -7.96 5.75
CA VAL A 65 -3.90 -7.62 7.17
C VAL A 65 -2.44 -7.74 7.62
N ASP A 66 -1.73 -8.81 7.24
CA ASP A 66 -0.35 -9.02 7.64
C ASP A 66 0.59 -7.99 7.01
N ILE A 67 0.36 -7.61 5.75
CA ILE A 67 1.10 -6.53 5.08
C ILE A 67 0.87 -5.20 5.78
N VAL A 68 -0.38 -4.84 6.09
CA VAL A 68 -0.70 -3.58 6.77
C VAL A 68 -0.07 -3.52 8.17
N LYS A 69 -0.15 -4.61 8.95
CA LYS A 69 0.49 -4.70 10.28
C LYS A 69 2.00 -4.53 10.23
N ASN A 70 2.65 -5.04 9.19
CA ASN A 70 4.10 -4.98 9.03
C ASN A 70 4.59 -3.76 8.24
N SER A 71 3.69 -2.92 7.74
CA SER A 71 3.99 -1.75 6.89
C SER A 71 5.03 -0.79 7.48
N LYS A 72 5.15 -0.71 8.81
CA LYS A 72 6.20 0.05 9.51
C LYS A 72 7.63 -0.30 9.07
N ARG A 73 7.85 -1.49 8.52
CA ARG A 73 9.16 -1.92 8.00
C ARG A 73 9.54 -1.26 6.67
N PHE A 74 8.60 -0.57 6.00
CA PHE A 74 8.90 0.31 4.88
C PHE A 74 9.46 1.68 5.32
N LYS A 75 9.56 1.98 6.62
CA LYS A 75 10.08 3.26 7.09
C LYS A 75 11.49 3.52 6.52
N GLY A 76 11.70 4.73 5.98
CA GLY A 76 12.96 5.12 5.32
C GLY A 76 13.06 4.73 3.84
N SER A 77 12.14 3.92 3.31
CA SER A 77 12.14 3.55 1.87
C SER A 77 11.38 4.52 0.96
N GLY A 78 10.63 5.47 1.53
CA GLY A 78 9.72 6.34 0.77
C GLY A 78 8.42 5.64 0.31
N ILE A 79 8.22 4.37 0.69
CA ILE A 79 7.03 3.58 0.37
C ILE A 79 6.05 3.60 1.53
N PHE A 80 4.77 3.77 1.22
CA PHE A 80 3.70 3.74 2.23
C PHE A 80 2.57 2.80 1.83
N VAL A 81 2.03 2.10 2.81
CA VAL A 81 0.87 1.20 2.66
C VAL A 81 -0.25 1.75 3.52
N ASN A 82 -1.38 2.08 2.89
CA ASN A 82 -2.60 2.54 3.55
C ASN A 82 -3.79 1.76 2.99
N ASP A 83 -4.84 1.64 3.79
CA ASP A 83 -6.12 1.14 3.32
C ASP A 83 -6.78 2.11 2.35
N ASP A 84 -7.45 1.56 1.33
CA ASP A 84 -8.33 2.32 0.46
C ASP A 84 -9.69 2.47 1.14
N LEU A 85 -9.97 3.66 1.64
CA LEU A 85 -11.17 3.96 2.43
C LEU A 85 -12.05 4.94 1.67
N THR A 86 -13.36 4.69 1.69
CA THR A 86 -14.34 5.72 1.35
C THR A 86 -14.21 6.91 2.30
N LYS A 87 -14.59 8.11 1.83
CA LYS A 87 -14.53 9.35 2.63
C LYS A 87 -15.08 9.20 4.05
N LEU A 88 -16.27 8.63 4.21
CA LEU A 88 -16.88 8.40 5.52
C LEU A 88 -16.01 7.53 6.43
N ASN A 89 -15.51 6.40 5.93
CA ASN A 89 -14.63 5.51 6.69
C ASN A 89 -13.29 6.18 7.06
N ALA A 90 -12.76 7.03 6.18
CA ALA A 90 -11.55 7.80 6.47
C ALA A 90 -11.79 8.83 7.59
N GLU A 91 -12.95 9.52 7.57
CA GLU A 91 -13.36 10.45 8.62
C GLU A 91 -13.56 9.74 9.97
N VAL A 92 -14.22 8.57 9.96
CA VAL A 92 -14.37 7.73 11.16
C VAL A 92 -12.99 7.36 11.71
N LEU A 93 -12.09 6.83 10.89
CA LEU A 93 -10.74 6.45 11.29
C LEU A 93 -9.96 7.63 11.90
N ALA A 94 -10.02 8.80 11.26
CA ALA A 94 -9.36 10.01 11.76
C ALA A 94 -9.93 10.43 13.12
N SER A 95 -11.26 10.42 13.27
CA SER A 95 -11.93 10.80 14.51
C SER A 95 -11.61 9.85 15.67
N THR A 96 -11.48 8.54 15.42
CA THR A 96 -11.11 7.56 16.44
C THR A 96 -9.66 7.74 16.87
N ARG A 97 -8.74 8.01 15.94
CA ARG A 97 -7.32 8.16 16.22
C ARG A 97 -6.99 9.42 17.04
N LEU A 98 -7.81 10.47 16.92
CA LEU A 98 -7.72 11.66 17.77
C LEU A 98 -8.19 11.41 19.20
N LYS A 99 -9.10 10.44 19.39
CA LYS A 99 -9.67 10.07 20.70
C LYS A 99 -8.90 8.93 21.39
N ASP A 100 -7.90 8.36 20.74
CA ASP A 100 -7.09 7.27 21.29
C ASP A 100 -6.15 7.82 22.38
N PRO A 101 -6.32 7.41 23.66
CA PRO A 101 -5.53 7.90 24.78
C PRO A 101 -4.01 7.76 24.56
N GLN A 102 -3.57 6.70 23.88
CA GLN A 102 -2.14 6.45 23.62
C GLN A 102 -1.53 7.42 22.61
N ASN A 103 -2.36 8.13 21.85
CA ASN A 103 -1.95 9.08 20.82
C ASN A 103 -2.07 10.52 21.32
N VAL A 104 -2.97 10.80 22.27
CA VAL A 104 -3.12 12.10 22.95
C VAL A 104 -1.92 12.39 23.88
N GLU A 105 -1.37 11.38 24.57
CA GLU A 105 -0.17 11.54 25.42
C GLU A 105 1.14 11.76 24.65
N ARG A 106 1.15 11.58 23.32
CA ARG A 106 2.34 11.70 22.47
C ARG A 106 2.36 12.98 21.63
N ALA A 107 1.34 13.83 21.75
CA ALA A 107 1.14 15.03 20.96
C ALA A 107 1.61 16.29 21.69
#